data_AF-A0A212F0V9-F1
#
_entry.id   AF-A0A212F0V9-F1
#
_cell.length_a   1.000
_cell.length_b   1.000
_cell.length_c   1.000
_cell.angle_alpha   90.00
_cell.angle_beta   90.00
_cell.angle_gamma   90.00
#
_symmetry.space_group_name_H-M   'P 1'
#
loop_
_entity.id
_entity.type
_entity.pdbx_description
1 polymer ?
#
loop_
_entity_poly.entity_id
_entity_poly.type
_entity_poly.pdbx_seq_one_letter_code
_entity_poly.pdbx_strand_id
1 'polypeptide(L)'
;MAERQAAAKKYGLSIEEYQPYPEEMGYGDYPKLPDIGTDSKDPHYPYDLPDLKRNFNEPFHVASEIIGEDRFNISVKHRIPMWQQWTWFLGAMFGSYMLYMYLDNYKIGRPVVAKQYPQEGPHYMFCPK
;
A
#
# COMPACT_ATOMS: atom_id res chain seq x y z
N MET A 1 -36.95 3.90 -17.38
CA MET A 1 -37.51 3.58 -16.05
C MET A 1 -37.74 2.07 -15.88
N ALA A 2 -38.49 1.41 -16.78
CA ALA A 2 -38.76 -0.03 -16.70
C ALA A 2 -37.48 -0.90 -16.69
N GLU A 3 -36.50 -0.59 -17.55
CA GLU A 3 -35.22 -1.32 -17.61
C GLU A 3 -34.41 -1.17 -16.31
N ARG A 4 -34.39 0.04 -15.72
CA ARG A 4 -33.75 0.29 -14.42
C ARG A 4 -34.40 -0.51 -13.29
N GLN A 5 -35.73 -0.65 -13.30
CA GLN A 5 -36.46 -1.45 -12.33
C GLN A 5 -36.19 -2.95 -12.50
N ALA A 6 -36.12 -3.42 -13.74
CA ALA A 6 -35.76 -4.80 -14.04
C ALA A 6 -34.33 -5.13 -13.60
N ALA A 7 -33.37 -4.22 -13.85
CA ALA A 7 -31.99 -4.36 -13.40
C ALA A 7 -31.88 -4.32 -11.86
N ALA A 8 -32.52 -3.38 -11.19
CA ALA A 8 -32.55 -3.33 -9.72
C ALA A 8 -33.09 -4.65 -9.14
N LYS A 9 -34.19 -5.18 -9.69
CA LYS A 9 -34.76 -6.46 -9.29
C LYS A 9 -33.82 -7.65 -9.58
N LYS A 10 -33.09 -7.64 -10.70
CA LYS A 10 -32.10 -8.67 -11.06
C LYS A 10 -30.97 -8.76 -10.03
N TYR A 11 -30.53 -7.63 -9.48
CA TYR A 11 -29.46 -7.57 -8.48
C TYR A 11 -29.96 -7.55 -7.02
N GLY A 12 -31.28 -7.69 -6.79
CA GLY A 12 -31.85 -7.67 -5.44
C GLY A 12 -31.77 -6.32 -4.71
N LEU A 13 -31.60 -5.23 -5.45
CA LEU A 13 -31.48 -3.87 -4.91
C LEU A 13 -32.79 -3.10 -5.02
N SER A 14 -33.00 -2.13 -4.13
CA SER A 14 -34.06 -1.16 -4.31
C SER A 14 -33.76 -0.24 -5.51
N ILE A 15 -34.80 0.35 -6.11
CA ILE A 15 -34.64 1.23 -7.29
C ILE A 15 -33.82 2.48 -6.93
N GLU A 16 -33.93 2.93 -5.68
CA GLU A 16 -33.23 4.10 -5.14
C GLU A 16 -31.74 3.81 -4.93
N GLU A 17 -31.39 2.64 -4.40
CA GLU A 17 -30.00 2.21 -4.20
C GLU A 17 -29.32 1.76 -5.49
N TYR A 18 -30.09 1.28 -6.49
CA TYR A 18 -29.53 0.87 -7.76
C TYR A 18 -29.05 2.09 -8.57
N GLN A 19 -27.74 2.22 -8.67
CA GLN A 19 -27.05 3.18 -9.52
C GLN A 19 -26.07 2.43 -10.44
N PRO A 20 -26.19 2.52 -11.77
CA PRO A 20 -25.19 1.94 -12.67
C PRO A 20 -23.92 2.81 -12.72
N TYR A 21 -22.82 2.22 -13.20
CA TYR A 21 -21.63 2.98 -13.54
C TYR A 21 -21.85 3.86 -14.80
N PRO A 22 -21.05 4.93 -14.98
CA PRO A 22 -21.03 5.68 -16.23
C PRO A 22 -20.70 4.78 -17.42
N GLU A 23 -21.36 4.99 -18.57
CA GLU A 23 -21.20 4.14 -19.77
C GLU A 23 -19.76 4.07 -20.28
N GLU A 24 -19.01 5.17 -20.14
CA GLU A 24 -17.59 5.28 -20.53
C GLU A 24 -16.68 4.22 -19.88
N MET A 25 -17.08 3.68 -18.72
CA MET A 25 -16.32 2.68 -17.99
C MET A 25 -16.59 1.24 -18.48
N GLY A 26 -17.61 1.04 -19.32
CA GLY A 26 -17.88 -0.25 -19.96
C GLY A 26 -18.47 -1.36 -19.06
N TYR A 27 -18.92 -1.04 -17.84
CA TYR A 27 -19.49 -2.02 -16.91
C TYR A 27 -20.95 -2.42 -17.18
N GLY A 28 -21.62 -1.76 -18.13
CA GLY A 28 -23.00 -2.06 -18.51
C GLY A 28 -24.01 -1.80 -17.39
N ASP A 29 -24.89 -2.77 -17.13
CA ASP A 29 -25.97 -2.67 -16.13
C ASP A 29 -25.51 -3.04 -14.70
N TYR A 30 -24.21 -3.16 -14.46
CA TYR A 30 -23.71 -3.58 -13.16
C TYR A 30 -23.90 -2.48 -12.09
N PRO A 31 -24.38 -2.82 -10.88
CA PRO A 31 -24.60 -1.84 -9.83
C PRO A 31 -23.28 -1.28 -9.29
N LYS A 32 -23.22 0.04 -9.15
CA LYS A 32 -22.18 0.76 -8.43
C LYS A 32 -22.47 0.68 -6.94
N LEU A 33 -21.85 -0.31 -6.31
CA LEU A 33 -21.86 -0.47 -4.86
C LEU A 33 -20.99 0.61 -4.18
N PRO A 34 -21.22 0.90 -2.89
CA PRO A 34 -20.38 1.81 -2.14
C PRO A 34 -18.95 1.24 -2.00
N ASP A 35 -17.96 2.13 -2.10
CA ASP A 35 -16.54 1.80 -1.96
C ASP A 35 -16.19 1.50 -0.49
N ILE A 36 -16.61 0.32 -0.01
CA ILE A 36 -16.35 -0.18 1.35
C ILE A 36 -15.48 -1.43 1.24
N GLY A 37 -14.30 -1.38 1.86
CA GLY A 37 -13.41 -2.53 1.93
C GLY A 37 -13.98 -3.63 2.80
N THR A 38 -13.68 -4.89 2.44
CA THR A 38 -14.15 -6.07 3.20
C THR A 38 -13.72 -5.99 4.67
N ASP A 39 -12.52 -5.46 4.94
CA ASP A 39 -11.99 -5.25 6.29
C ASP A 39 -12.85 -4.31 7.17
N SER A 40 -13.60 -3.39 6.55
CA SER A 40 -14.45 -2.43 7.29
C SER A 40 -15.87 -2.95 7.57
N LYS A 41 -16.23 -4.12 7.04
CA LYS A 41 -17.48 -4.80 7.41
C LYS A 41 -17.39 -5.34 8.85
N ASP A 42 -18.53 -5.52 9.51
CA ASP A 42 -18.58 -5.96 10.91
C ASP A 42 -18.01 -7.38 11.07
N PRO A 43 -16.89 -7.59 11.77
CA PRO A 43 -16.30 -8.91 11.92
C PRO A 43 -17.13 -9.88 12.77
N HIS A 44 -18.13 -9.40 13.53
CA HIS A 44 -18.94 -10.24 14.41
C HIS A 44 -20.26 -10.70 13.78
N TYR A 45 -20.62 -10.14 12.62
CA TYR A 45 -21.81 -10.57 11.91
C TYR A 45 -21.60 -11.96 11.30
N PRO A 46 -22.56 -12.91 11.48
CA PRO A 46 -22.42 -14.27 10.96
C PRO A 46 -22.71 -14.32 9.45
N TYR A 47 -21.73 -13.98 8.63
CA TYR A 47 -21.84 -14.05 7.17
C TYR A 47 -21.95 -15.48 6.66
N ASP A 48 -22.68 -15.67 5.56
CA ASP A 48 -22.75 -16.97 4.88
C ASP A 48 -21.38 -17.40 4.33
N LEU A 49 -20.58 -16.44 3.87
CA LEU A 49 -19.18 -16.61 3.46
C LEU A 49 -18.28 -15.74 4.35
N PRO A 50 -17.80 -16.26 5.49
CA PRO A 50 -16.99 -15.51 6.44
C PRO A 50 -15.70 -14.96 5.83
N ASP A 51 -15.02 -15.74 4.99
CA ASP A 51 -13.75 -15.35 4.34
C ASP A 51 -13.86 -14.09 3.47
N LEU A 52 -15.07 -13.81 2.96
CA LEU A 52 -15.35 -12.63 2.13
C LEU A 52 -16.26 -11.61 2.82
N LYS A 53 -16.65 -11.87 4.08
CA LYS A 53 -17.65 -11.11 4.85
C LYS A 53 -18.86 -10.75 3.98
N ARG A 54 -19.47 -11.77 3.36
CA ARG A 54 -20.55 -11.62 2.37
C ARG A 54 -21.68 -12.61 2.60
N ASN A 55 -22.90 -12.17 2.32
CA ASN A 55 -24.09 -13.02 2.36
C ASN A 55 -24.46 -13.59 0.98
N PHE A 56 -25.25 -14.66 1.00
CA PHE A 56 -25.83 -15.24 -0.20
C PHE A 56 -26.73 -14.21 -0.92
N ASN A 57 -26.67 -14.17 -2.26
CA ASN A 57 -27.35 -13.20 -3.12
C ASN A 57 -26.98 -11.71 -2.91
N GLU A 58 -25.99 -11.38 -2.10
CA GLU A 58 -25.44 -10.01 -2.06
C GLU A 58 -24.68 -9.72 -3.37
N PRO A 59 -24.97 -8.58 -4.04
CA PRO A 59 -24.23 -8.18 -5.24
C PRO A 59 -22.75 -7.98 -4.90
N PHE A 60 -21.88 -8.30 -5.86
CA PHE A 60 -20.43 -8.21 -5.65
C PHE A 60 -19.92 -6.83 -6.08
N HIS A 61 -18.85 -6.34 -5.44
CA HIS A 61 -18.24 -5.09 -5.88
C HIS A 61 -17.39 -5.35 -7.14
N VAL A 62 -17.40 -4.42 -8.09
CA VAL A 62 -16.61 -4.55 -9.35
C VAL A 62 -15.12 -4.77 -9.03
N ALA A 63 -14.57 -3.95 -8.13
CA ALA A 63 -13.18 -4.04 -7.69
C ALA A 63 -12.98 -4.92 -6.43
N SER A 64 -13.87 -5.87 -6.18
CA SER A 64 -13.82 -6.82 -5.05
C SER A 64 -12.48 -7.54 -4.91
N GLU A 65 -11.84 -7.86 -6.03
CA GLU A 65 -10.51 -8.45 -6.07
C GLU A 65 -9.41 -7.52 -5.54
N ILE A 66 -9.61 -6.20 -5.50
CA ILE A 66 -8.63 -5.22 -5.00
C ILE A 66 -8.92 -4.89 -3.53
N ILE A 67 -10.20 -4.80 -3.17
CA ILE A 67 -10.66 -4.41 -1.83
C ILE A 67 -10.90 -5.59 -0.88
N GLY A 68 -10.34 -6.75 -1.21
CA GLY A 68 -10.29 -7.92 -0.33
C GLY A 68 -9.64 -7.61 1.01
N GLU A 69 -9.98 -8.40 2.03
CA GLU A 69 -9.47 -8.22 3.39
C GLU A 69 -7.93 -8.37 3.47
N ASP A 70 -7.36 -9.19 2.60
CA ASP A 70 -5.92 -9.41 2.47
C ASP A 70 -5.18 -8.33 1.65
N ARG A 71 -5.91 -7.36 1.07
CA ARG A 71 -5.36 -6.40 0.10
C ARG A 71 -5.54 -4.96 0.55
N PHE A 72 -6.25 -4.14 -0.23
CA PHE A 72 -6.32 -2.71 -0.04
C PHE A 72 -7.62 -2.32 0.67
N ASN A 73 -7.51 -1.79 1.89
CA ASN A 73 -8.66 -1.25 2.60
C ASN A 73 -8.93 0.21 2.17
N ILE A 74 -9.90 0.40 1.28
CA ILE A 74 -10.32 1.72 0.78
C ILE A 74 -11.04 2.58 1.84
N SER A 75 -11.66 1.94 2.82
CA SER A 75 -12.46 2.58 3.88
C SER A 75 -11.68 2.76 5.19
N VAL A 76 -10.35 2.63 5.13
CA VAL A 76 -9.48 2.77 6.29
C VAL A 76 -9.62 4.16 6.93
N LYS A 77 -9.88 4.16 8.24
CA LYS A 77 -9.94 5.40 9.04
C LYS A 77 -8.62 5.56 9.78
N HIS A 78 -7.70 6.32 9.19
CA HIS A 78 -6.42 6.58 9.83
C HIS A 78 -6.60 7.47 11.07
N ARG A 79 -6.01 7.06 12.20
CA ARG A 79 -5.93 7.87 13.42
C ARG A 79 -5.18 9.19 13.20
N ILE A 80 -4.16 9.15 12.35
CA ILE A 80 -3.30 10.29 12.00
C ILE A 80 -3.50 10.53 10.50
N PRO A 81 -3.75 11.77 10.04
CA PRO A 81 -4.00 12.01 8.63
C PRO A 81 -2.76 11.63 7.79
N MET A 82 -3.00 11.09 6.59
CA MET A 82 -1.96 10.47 5.76
C MET A 82 -0.78 11.42 5.47
N TRP A 83 -1.05 12.71 5.25
CA TRP A 83 -0.03 13.72 4.98
C TRP A 83 0.96 13.92 6.14
N GLN A 84 0.51 13.80 7.40
CA GLN A 84 1.40 13.89 8.56
C GLN A 84 2.30 12.66 8.65
N GLN A 85 1.75 11.47 8.41
CA GLN A 85 2.53 10.23 8.38
C GLN A 85 3.63 10.30 7.32
N TRP A 86 3.30 10.77 6.10
CA TRP A 86 4.28 10.99 5.04
C TRP A 86 5.33 12.04 5.41
N THR A 87 4.91 13.15 6.02
CA THR A 87 5.85 14.19 6.48
C THR A 87 6.86 13.63 7.48
N TRP A 88 6.41 12.81 8.44
CA TRP A 88 7.32 12.19 9.41
C TRP A 88 8.25 11.17 8.75
N PHE A 89 7.71 10.31 7.88
CA PHE A 89 8.50 9.31 7.18
C PHE A 89 9.57 9.96 6.30
N LEU A 90 9.18 10.89 5.43
CA LEU A 90 10.09 11.61 4.55
C LEU A 90 11.03 12.51 5.34
N GLY A 91 10.57 13.14 6.43
CA GLY A 91 11.39 13.94 7.32
C GLY A 91 12.51 13.11 7.97
N ALA A 92 12.21 11.90 8.45
CA ALA A 92 13.20 10.99 9.02
C ALA A 92 14.20 10.49 7.96
N MET A 93 13.71 10.10 6.78
CA MET A 93 14.56 9.62 5.69
C MET A 93 15.47 10.72 5.13
N PHE A 94 14.91 11.88 4.81
CA PHE A 94 15.69 13.01 4.31
C PHE A 94 16.60 13.58 5.40
N GLY A 95 16.14 13.69 6.64
CA GLY A 95 16.94 14.15 7.76
C GLY A 95 18.16 13.26 8.03
N SER A 96 17.97 11.93 8.02
CA SER A 96 19.08 10.99 8.17
C SER A 96 20.05 11.03 6.99
N TYR A 97 19.56 11.16 5.76
CA TYR A 97 20.40 11.30 4.57
C TYR A 97 21.22 12.60 4.59
N MET A 98 20.60 13.72 4.95
CA MET A 98 21.29 15.01 5.06
C MET A 98 22.34 15.00 6.17
N LEU A 99 22.03 14.36 7.30
CA LEU A 99 23.00 14.17 8.39
C LEU A 99 24.19 13.32 7.92
N TYR A 100 23.94 12.24 7.17
CA TYR A 100 24.99 11.41 6.60
C TYR A 100 25.91 12.22 5.67
N MET A 101 25.34 13.01 4.76
CA MET A 101 26.11 13.88 3.85
C MET A 101 26.93 14.92 4.62
N TYR A 102 26.35 15.51 5.66
CA TYR A 102 27.04 16.49 6.51
C TYR A 102 28.22 15.88 7.27
N LEU A 103 28.03 14.68 7.83
CA LEU A 103 29.06 13.95 8.58
C LEU A 103 30.15 13.33 7.69
N ASP A 104 29.98 13.28 6.37
CA ASP A 104 31.01 12.78 5.47
C ASP A 104 32.31 13.61 5.53
N ASN A 105 32.23 14.90 5.90
CA ASN A 105 33.42 15.73 6.15
C ASN A 105 34.12 15.42 7.49
N TYR A 106 33.47 14.68 8.39
CA TYR A 106 33.93 14.40 9.75
C TYR A 106 34.11 12.89 9.98
N LYS A 107 34.92 12.25 9.14
CA LYS A 107 35.19 10.81 9.25
C LYS A 107 36.04 10.51 10.48
N ILE A 108 35.52 9.67 11.37
CA ILE A 108 36.28 9.17 12.50
C ILE A 108 37.08 7.95 12.04
N GLY A 109 38.37 8.16 11.80
CA GLY A 109 39.33 7.10 11.53
C GLY A 109 39.94 6.56 12.82
N ARG A 110 40.40 5.30 12.79
CA ARG A 110 41.29 4.80 13.85
C ARG A 110 42.68 5.46 13.67
N PRO A 111 43.39 5.84 14.75
CA PRO A 111 44.74 6.39 14.65
C PRO A 111 45.75 5.28 14.36
N VAL A 112 45.68 4.71 13.15
CA VAL A 112 46.54 3.63 12.68
C VAL A 112 47.32 4.09 11.46
N VAL A 113 48.54 3.59 11.31
CA VAL A 113 49.35 3.81 10.10
C VAL A 113 48.64 3.20 8.88
N ALA A 114 48.89 3.79 7.70
CA ALA A 114 48.43 3.23 6.44
C ALA A 114 48.86 1.76 6.32
N LYS A 115 47.97 0.92 5.82
CA LYS A 115 48.24 -0.51 5.64
C LYS A 115 49.45 -0.67 4.72
N GLN A 116 50.51 -1.27 5.25
CA GLN A 116 51.71 -1.57 4.46
C GLN A 116 51.39 -2.72 3.51
N TYR A 117 51.62 -2.49 2.23
CA TYR A 117 51.55 -3.52 1.21
C TYR A 117 52.96 -3.86 0.73
N PRO A 118 53.27 -5.14 0.50
CA PRO A 118 54.49 -5.52 -0.19
C PRO A 118 54.58 -4.85 -1.57
N GLN A 119 55.73 -4.26 -1.92
CA GLN A 119 56.01 -3.85 -3.32
C GLN A 119 56.25 -5.08 -4.18
N GLU A 120 55.91 -5.06 -5.47
CA GLU A 120 56.30 -6.13 -6.40
C GLU A 120 57.84 -6.32 -6.38
N GLY A 121 58.30 -7.48 -5.89
CA GLY A 121 59.72 -7.79 -5.70
C GLY A 121 60.01 -8.52 -4.38
N PRO A 122 61.26 -9.00 -4.14
CA PRO A 122 61.60 -9.77 -2.94
C PRO A 122 61.49 -8.93 -1.65
N HIS A 123 60.69 -9.38 -0.69
CA HIS A 123 60.30 -8.63 0.53
C HIS A 123 61.31 -8.67 1.69
N TYR A 124 62.60 -8.88 1.41
CA TYR A 124 63.62 -9.03 2.46
C TYR A 124 64.89 -8.27 2.13
N MET A 125 64.89 -6.93 2.16
CA MET A 125 66.15 -6.18 2.12
C MET A 125 66.10 -4.97 3.05
N PHE A 126 66.59 -5.17 4.28
CA PHE A 126 67.14 -4.10 5.13
C PHE A 126 68.55 -3.71 4.64
N CYS A 127 68.76 -3.50 3.34
CA CYS A 127 70.07 -3.13 2.80
C CYS A 127 69.98 -1.81 2.03
N PRO A 128 70.86 -0.83 2.32
CA PRO A 128 70.90 0.44 1.60
C PRO A 128 71.42 0.23 0.16
N LYS A 129 70.98 1.10 -0.74
CA LYS A 129 71.50 1.18 -2.12
C LYS A 129 72.95 1.59 -2.16
#